data_AF-A0A9D4ISI5-F1
#
_entry.id   AF-A0A9D4ISI5-F1
#
_cell.length_a   1.000
_cell.length_b   1.000
_cell.length_c   1.000
_cell.angle_alpha   90.00
_cell.angle_beta   90.00
_cell.angle_gamma   90.00
#
_symmetry.space_group_name_H-M   'P 1'
#
loop_
_entity.id
_entity.type
_entity.pdbx_description
1 polymer ?
#
loop_
_entity_poly.entity_id
_entity_poly.type
_entity_poly.pdbx_seq_one_letter_code
_entity_poly.pdbx_strand_id
1 'polypeptide(L)'
;MSDRAANEKKADELLDEWRSQMLRTNNGEHRAVEHFHCMAHVLLGLHNYTMPDLKEFEKSWSSDHGPLGRDAMPFFANWKNESAVSRTVRTASETFGPAGGHLGVRDRWEAYCCEKGLKSLIGNYRDNRFNCLFQTPAEVFVHRKVFLHVLNSVSKPNMKIKAVKSDLESDEICLGLFYLKLTGPYWHLITCGKVS
;
A
#
# COMPACT_ATOMS: atom_id res chain seq x y z
N MET A 1 -9.03 -11.77 -17.54
CA MET A 1 -9.33 -10.80 -16.46
C MET A 1 -8.29 -11.00 -15.37
N SER A 2 -7.60 -9.96 -14.92
CA SER A 2 -6.67 -10.11 -13.80
C SER A 2 -7.46 -10.37 -12.50
N ASP A 3 -6.86 -11.09 -11.55
CA ASP A 3 -7.44 -11.31 -10.22
C ASP A 3 -7.90 -10.00 -9.57
N ARG A 4 -7.28 -8.87 -9.91
CA ARG A 4 -7.63 -7.55 -9.39
C ARG A 4 -9.02 -7.09 -9.79
N ALA A 5 -9.39 -7.16 -11.07
CA ALA A 5 -10.72 -6.76 -11.53
C ALA A 5 -11.83 -7.64 -10.92
N ALA A 6 -11.55 -8.93 -10.74
CA ALA A 6 -12.47 -9.85 -10.07
C ALA A 6 -12.62 -9.52 -8.57
N ASN A 7 -11.52 -9.16 -7.89
CA ASN A 7 -11.54 -8.77 -6.48
C ASN A 7 -12.22 -7.42 -6.25
N GLU A 8 -12.02 -6.44 -7.13
CA GLU A 8 -12.70 -5.13 -7.07
C GLU A 8 -14.20 -5.30 -7.25
N LYS A 9 -14.62 -6.04 -8.27
CA LYS A 9 -16.04 -6.38 -8.46
C LYS A 9 -16.62 -7.09 -7.24
N LYS A 10 -15.88 -8.04 -6.65
CA LYS A 10 -16.35 -8.75 -5.46
C LYS A 10 -16.43 -7.85 -4.23
N ALA A 11 -15.53 -6.87 -4.11
CA ALA A 11 -15.58 -5.89 -3.03
C ALA A 11 -16.81 -4.99 -3.14
N ASP A 12 -17.14 -4.51 -4.35
CA ASP A 12 -18.37 -3.74 -4.60
C ASP A 12 -19.62 -4.56 -4.24
N GLU A 13 -19.69 -5.83 -4.70
CA GLU A 13 -20.79 -6.74 -4.38
C GLU A 13 -20.95 -6.93 -2.86
N LEU A 14 -19.84 -7.16 -2.13
CA LEU A 14 -19.86 -7.34 -0.68
C LEU A 14 -20.26 -6.06 0.06
N LEU A 15 -19.89 -4.88 -0.45
CA LEU A 15 -20.25 -3.59 0.13
C LEU A 15 -21.75 -3.32 -0.02
N ASP A 16 -22.34 -3.67 -1.16
CA ASP A 16 -23.78 -3.59 -1.41
C ASP A 16 -24.57 -4.59 -0.56
N GLU A 17 -24.07 -5.82 -0.42
CA GLU A 17 -24.64 -6.84 0.48
C GLU A 17 -24.62 -6.37 1.94
N TRP A 18 -23.49 -5.84 2.41
CA TRP A 18 -23.35 -5.29 3.76
C TRP A 18 -24.32 -4.14 4.01
N ARG A 19 -24.41 -3.17 3.09
CA ARG A 19 -25.38 -2.06 3.18
C ARG A 19 -26.80 -2.59 3.31
N SER A 20 -27.18 -3.53 2.44
CA SER A 20 -28.52 -4.11 2.42
C SER A 20 -28.85 -4.84 3.71
N GLN A 21 -27.87 -5.55 4.30
CA GLN A 21 -28.04 -6.21 5.58
C GLN A 21 -28.20 -5.20 6.73
N MET A 22 -27.32 -4.21 6.81
CA MET A 22 -27.34 -3.19 7.87
C MET A 22 -28.61 -2.33 7.85
N LEU A 23 -29.11 -1.97 6.67
CA LEU A 23 -30.37 -1.22 6.54
C LEU A 23 -31.59 -2.06 6.98
N ARG A 24 -31.54 -3.39 6.89
CA ARG A 24 -32.63 -4.27 7.36
C ARG A 24 -32.63 -4.47 8.88
N THR A 25 -31.45 -4.50 9.50
CA THR A 25 -31.31 -4.84 10.92
C THR A 25 -31.23 -3.63 11.84
N ASN A 26 -30.87 -2.44 11.32
CA ASN A 26 -30.49 -1.31 12.17
C ASN A 26 -31.31 -0.05 11.85
N ASN A 27 -32.51 0.06 12.44
CA ASN A 27 -33.50 1.12 12.14
C ASN A 27 -33.06 2.55 12.57
N GLY A 28 -32.01 2.70 13.38
CA GLY A 28 -31.55 4.00 13.89
C GLY A 28 -30.38 4.62 13.12
N GLU A 29 -29.66 3.85 12.31
CA GLU A 29 -28.35 4.24 11.76
C GLU A 29 -28.31 4.32 10.22
N HIS A 30 -29.47 4.30 9.55
CA HIS A 30 -29.56 4.28 8.08
C HIS A 30 -28.69 5.33 7.39
N ARG A 31 -28.71 6.58 7.86
CA ARG A 31 -27.90 7.66 7.27
C ARG A 31 -26.39 7.42 7.44
N ALA A 32 -25.97 6.84 8.56
CA ALA A 32 -24.55 6.55 8.80
C ALA A 32 -24.07 5.41 7.90
N VAL A 33 -24.89 4.37 7.73
CA VAL A 33 -24.64 3.25 6.82
C VAL A 33 -24.55 3.72 5.37
N GLU A 34 -25.48 4.56 4.92
CA GLU A 34 -25.45 5.12 3.56
C GLU A 34 -24.27 6.05 3.34
N HIS A 35 -23.96 6.91 4.33
CA HIS A 35 -22.80 7.79 4.26
C HIS A 35 -21.50 6.98 4.12
N PHE A 36 -21.30 5.96 4.95
CA PHE A 36 -20.13 5.08 4.86
C PHE A 36 -20.05 4.41 3.48
N HIS A 37 -21.16 3.85 2.98
CA HIS A 37 -21.22 3.20 1.67
C HIS A 37 -20.84 4.14 0.52
N CYS A 38 -21.41 5.35 0.48
CA CYS A 38 -21.06 6.34 -0.54
C CYS A 38 -19.58 6.74 -0.47
N MET A 39 -19.05 6.96 0.73
CA MET A 39 -17.67 7.41 0.91
C MET A 39 -16.66 6.28 0.60
N ALA A 40 -17.01 5.03 0.87
CA ALA A 40 -16.20 3.87 0.48
C ALA A 40 -16.10 3.74 -1.05
N HIS A 41 -17.21 3.97 -1.78
CA HIS A 41 -17.19 4.00 -3.25
C HIS A 41 -16.32 5.14 -3.81
N VAL A 42 -16.28 6.31 -3.15
CA VAL A 42 -15.37 7.40 -3.56
C VAL A 42 -13.91 6.96 -3.47
N LEU A 43 -13.51 6.24 -2.42
CA LEU A 43 -12.14 5.72 -2.30
C LEU A 43 -11.81 4.66 -3.34
N LEU A 44 -12.75 3.76 -3.63
CA LEU A 44 -12.60 2.75 -4.69
C LEU A 44 -12.45 3.42 -6.06
N GLY A 45 -13.29 4.42 -6.35
CA GLY A 45 -13.18 5.25 -7.54
C GLY A 45 -11.82 5.94 -7.63
N LEU A 46 -11.39 6.61 -6.56
CA LEU A 46 -10.09 7.30 -6.50
C LEU A 46 -8.94 6.35 -6.85
N HIS A 47 -8.92 5.14 -6.29
CA HIS A 47 -7.91 4.14 -6.63
C HIS A 47 -7.94 3.73 -8.10
N ASN A 48 -9.14 3.53 -8.67
CA ASN A 48 -9.31 3.11 -10.07
C ASN A 48 -8.82 4.17 -11.06
N TYR A 49 -8.97 5.46 -10.75
CA TYR A 49 -8.47 6.56 -11.58
C TYR A 49 -7.00 6.89 -11.31
N THR A 50 -6.55 6.86 -10.05
CA THR A 50 -5.16 7.21 -9.70
C THR A 50 -4.17 6.21 -10.27
N MET A 51 -4.51 4.93 -10.36
CA MET A 51 -3.58 3.89 -10.78
C MET A 51 -3.14 3.97 -12.25
N PRO A 52 -4.04 4.17 -13.24
CA PRO A 52 -3.67 4.50 -14.61
C PRO A 52 -2.85 5.78 -14.72
N ASP A 53 -3.29 6.86 -14.08
CA ASP A 53 -2.62 8.17 -14.14
C ASP A 53 -1.21 8.09 -13.56
N LEU A 54 -1.03 7.36 -12.46
CA LEU A 54 0.27 7.12 -11.86
C LEU A 54 1.20 6.35 -12.80
N LYS A 55 0.70 5.35 -13.51
CA LYS A 55 1.49 4.61 -14.51
C LYS A 55 1.88 5.51 -15.68
N GLU A 56 0.99 6.38 -16.13
CA GLU A 56 1.28 7.33 -17.19
C GLU A 56 2.33 8.36 -16.76
N PHE A 57 2.18 8.90 -15.55
CA PHE A 57 3.18 9.79 -14.94
C PHE A 57 4.55 9.10 -14.83
N GLU A 58 4.62 7.90 -14.25
CA GLU A 58 5.87 7.14 -14.10
C GLU A 58 6.53 6.87 -15.46
N LYS A 59 5.71 6.58 -16.49
CA LYS A 59 6.19 6.37 -17.86
C LYS A 59 6.77 7.66 -18.45
N SER A 60 6.08 8.79 -18.30
CA SER A 60 6.57 10.10 -18.76
C SER A 60 7.87 10.47 -18.05
N TRP A 61 7.88 10.36 -16.72
CA TRP A 61 9.06 10.67 -15.91
C TRP A 61 10.27 9.81 -16.29
N SER A 62 10.03 8.51 -16.50
CA SER A 62 11.10 7.57 -16.86
C SER A 62 11.68 7.81 -18.25
N SER A 63 10.92 8.45 -19.15
CA SER A 63 11.43 8.88 -20.46
C SER A 63 12.51 9.95 -20.32
N ASP A 64 12.36 10.83 -19.33
CA ASP A 64 13.24 11.99 -19.16
C ASP A 64 14.42 11.70 -18.21
N HIS A 65 14.24 10.80 -17.24
CA HIS A 65 15.20 10.58 -16.14
C HIS A 65 15.74 9.14 -16.05
N GLY A 66 15.21 8.22 -16.87
CA GLY A 66 15.51 6.79 -16.79
C GLY A 66 14.61 6.02 -15.82
N PRO A 67 14.83 4.70 -15.66
CA PRO A 67 13.90 3.86 -14.92
C PRO A 67 13.90 4.12 -13.40
N LEU A 68 12.74 3.95 -12.75
CA LEU A 68 12.58 4.15 -11.31
C LEU A 68 13.02 2.94 -10.47
N GLY A 69 13.73 3.23 -9.37
CA GLY A 69 14.08 2.27 -8.32
C GLY A 69 14.65 0.97 -8.87
N ARG A 70 14.01 -0.14 -8.51
CA ARG A 70 14.38 -1.49 -8.95
C ARG A 70 14.53 -1.62 -10.46
N ASP A 71 13.71 -0.92 -11.25
CA ASP A 71 13.71 -1.08 -12.70
C ASP A 71 14.94 -0.43 -13.36
N ALA A 72 15.70 0.39 -12.63
CA ALA A 72 17.02 0.89 -13.07
C ALA A 72 18.08 -0.22 -13.09
N MET A 73 17.80 -1.36 -12.44
CA MET A 73 18.75 -2.44 -12.33
C MET A 73 18.61 -3.43 -13.51
N PRO A 74 19.71 -3.79 -14.20
CA PRO A 74 19.66 -4.67 -15.37
C PRO A 74 19.00 -6.03 -15.10
N PHE A 75 19.16 -6.56 -13.89
CA PHE A 75 18.63 -7.86 -13.49
C PHE A 75 17.10 -7.90 -13.33
N PHE A 76 16.42 -6.75 -13.31
CA PHE A 76 14.96 -6.65 -13.24
C PHE A 76 14.31 -6.17 -14.54
N ALA A 77 15.09 -6.03 -15.62
CA ALA A 77 14.62 -5.47 -16.89
C ALA A 77 13.34 -6.11 -17.45
N ASN A 78 13.12 -7.41 -17.17
CA ASN A 78 11.98 -8.18 -17.69
C ASN A 78 10.76 -8.22 -16.74
N TRP A 79 10.77 -7.50 -15.61
CA TRP A 79 9.78 -7.66 -14.53
C TRP A 79 8.80 -6.46 -14.43
N LYS A 80 8.36 -5.89 -15.57
CA LYS A 80 7.70 -4.56 -15.66
C LYS A 80 6.15 -4.59 -15.73
N ASN A 81 5.47 -5.37 -14.89
CA ASN A 81 4.00 -5.49 -14.96
C ASN A 81 3.22 -4.55 -14.03
N GLU A 82 3.91 -3.77 -13.19
CA GLU A 82 3.33 -2.96 -12.11
C GLU A 82 4.04 -1.61 -12.01
N SER A 83 3.34 -0.57 -11.55
CA SER A 83 3.96 0.73 -11.24
C SER A 83 5.02 0.61 -10.15
N ALA A 84 6.04 1.47 -10.18
CA ALA A 84 7.11 1.48 -9.20
C ALA A 84 6.56 1.72 -7.80
N VAL A 85 5.60 2.64 -7.63
CA VAL A 85 4.96 2.91 -6.34
C VAL A 85 4.20 1.69 -5.80
N SER A 86 3.29 1.09 -6.58
CA SER A 86 2.50 -0.05 -6.10
C SER A 86 3.36 -1.28 -5.82
N ARG A 87 4.36 -1.51 -6.67
CA ARG A 87 5.35 -2.56 -6.43
C ARG A 87 6.08 -2.32 -5.12
N THR A 88 6.54 -1.10 -4.86
CA THR A 88 7.30 -0.79 -3.64
C THR A 88 6.46 -1.03 -2.40
N VAL A 89 5.20 -0.58 -2.41
CA VAL A 89 4.24 -0.81 -1.33
C VAL A 89 4.03 -2.31 -1.08
N ARG A 90 3.75 -3.07 -2.14
CA ARG A 90 3.53 -4.52 -2.06
C ARG A 90 4.76 -5.24 -1.54
N THR A 91 5.91 -4.99 -2.14
CA THR A 91 7.16 -5.68 -1.80
C THR A 91 7.69 -5.29 -0.43
N ALA A 92 7.49 -4.04 0.01
CA ALA A 92 7.75 -3.63 1.38
C ALA A 92 6.85 -4.37 2.37
N SER A 93 5.54 -4.46 2.11
CA SER A 93 4.63 -5.26 2.94
C SER A 93 5.01 -6.74 2.97
N GLU A 94 5.39 -7.34 1.84
CA GLU A 94 5.87 -8.73 1.81
C GLU A 94 7.23 -8.93 2.51
N THR A 95 7.98 -7.87 2.74
CA THR A 95 9.34 -7.92 3.31
C THR A 95 9.33 -7.63 4.81
N PHE A 96 8.50 -6.69 5.25
CA PHE A 96 8.42 -6.23 6.63
C PHE A 96 7.11 -6.59 7.33
N GLY A 97 6.09 -7.08 6.62
CA GLY A 97 4.77 -7.40 7.16
C GLY A 97 4.65 -8.81 7.77
N PRO A 98 3.58 -9.06 8.55
CA PRO A 98 3.40 -10.28 9.34
C PRO A 98 3.22 -11.56 8.51
N ALA A 99 2.85 -11.46 7.25
CA ALA A 99 2.77 -12.60 6.32
C ALA A 99 3.88 -12.61 5.27
N GLY A 100 4.97 -11.87 5.51
CA GLY A 100 6.15 -11.97 4.69
C GLY A 100 6.61 -13.43 4.65
N GLY A 101 6.69 -14.02 3.46
CA GLY A 101 7.24 -15.37 3.32
C GLY A 101 8.63 -15.45 3.95
N HIS A 102 9.19 -16.66 4.07
CA HIS A 102 10.50 -16.95 4.70
C HIS A 102 11.71 -16.17 4.11
N LEU A 103 11.46 -15.33 3.11
CA LEU A 103 12.40 -14.52 2.36
C LEU A 103 12.34 -13.02 2.74
N GLY A 104 11.50 -12.62 3.70
CA GLY A 104 11.45 -11.26 4.25
C GLY A 104 12.43 -11.03 5.40
N VAL A 105 12.27 -9.91 6.10
CA VAL A 105 13.07 -9.48 7.27
C VAL A 105 12.18 -9.04 8.44
N ARG A 106 10.97 -9.62 8.55
CA ARG A 106 9.99 -9.27 9.58
C ARG A 106 10.56 -9.38 10.99
N ASP A 107 11.25 -10.48 11.27
CA ASP A 107 11.95 -10.75 12.53
C ASP A 107 12.91 -9.63 12.93
N ARG A 108 13.73 -9.17 11.98
CA ARG A 108 14.70 -8.08 12.20
C ARG A 108 14.00 -6.74 12.40
N TRP A 109 12.92 -6.51 11.66
CA TRP A 109 12.12 -5.30 11.80
C TRP A 109 11.39 -5.24 13.14
N GLU A 110 10.82 -6.34 13.61
CA GLU A 110 10.18 -6.43 14.93
C GLU A 110 11.20 -6.28 16.05
N ALA A 111 12.39 -6.90 15.92
CA ALA A 111 13.47 -6.72 16.87
C ALA A 111 13.90 -5.24 16.97
N TYR A 112 14.07 -4.57 15.82
CA TYR A 112 14.37 -3.13 15.79
C TYR A 112 13.24 -2.31 16.42
N CYS A 113 11.98 -2.61 16.10
CA CYS A 113 10.83 -1.94 16.68
C CYS A 113 10.82 -2.06 18.21
N CYS A 114 11.04 -3.28 18.71
CA CYS A 114 11.09 -3.57 20.15
C CYS A 114 12.20 -2.76 20.84
N GLU A 115 13.41 -2.76 20.25
CA GLU A 115 14.57 -2.03 20.80
C GLU A 115 14.33 -0.50 20.84
N LYS A 116 13.64 0.05 19.83
CA LYS A 116 13.40 1.49 19.70
C LYS A 116 12.06 1.97 20.26
N GLY A 117 11.25 1.08 20.84
CA GLY A 117 9.90 1.40 21.31
C GLY A 117 8.94 1.83 20.19
N LEU A 118 9.16 1.34 18.97
CA LEU A 118 8.30 1.60 17.81
C LEU A 118 7.22 0.53 17.70
N LYS A 119 6.07 0.90 17.13
CA LYS A 119 5.02 -0.04 16.76
C LYS A 119 5.07 -0.29 15.27
N SER A 120 5.21 -1.55 14.87
CA SER A 120 5.07 -1.91 13.45
C SER A 120 3.60 -1.86 13.04
N LEU A 121 3.25 -0.97 12.12
CA LEU A 121 1.90 -0.88 11.57
C LEU A 121 1.80 -1.37 10.11
N ILE A 122 2.90 -1.83 9.53
CA ILE A 122 2.89 -2.41 8.19
C ILE A 122 2.09 -3.73 8.17
N GLY A 123 1.00 -3.74 7.38
CA GLY A 123 0.08 -4.87 7.27
C GLY A 123 0.51 -5.91 6.22
N ASN A 124 -0.29 -6.97 6.09
CA ASN A 124 -0.15 -7.97 5.03
C ASN A 124 -0.88 -7.51 3.75
N TYR A 125 -0.13 -7.37 2.65
CA TYR A 125 -0.67 -6.99 1.34
C TYR A 125 -1.78 -7.92 0.83
N ARG A 126 -1.74 -9.22 1.16
CA ARG A 126 -2.72 -10.20 0.66
C ARG A 126 -4.08 -10.08 1.31
N ASP A 127 -4.12 -9.86 2.63
CA ASP A 127 -5.35 -9.96 3.42
C ASP A 127 -6.12 -8.63 3.45
N ASN A 128 -5.45 -7.50 3.17
CA ASN A 128 -6.08 -6.19 3.25
C ASN A 128 -5.50 -5.23 2.21
N ARG A 129 -5.74 -5.53 0.93
CA ARG A 129 -5.21 -4.75 -0.20
C ARG A 129 -5.57 -3.26 -0.11
N PHE A 130 -6.77 -2.95 0.37
CA PHE A 130 -7.24 -1.57 0.53
C PHE A 130 -6.43 -0.82 1.60
N ASN A 131 -6.33 -1.33 2.84
CA ASN A 131 -5.51 -0.66 3.85
C ASN A 131 -4.02 -0.71 3.48
N CYS A 132 -3.56 -1.75 2.78
CA CYS A 132 -2.18 -1.81 2.32
C CYS A 132 -1.86 -0.82 1.20
N LEU A 133 -2.84 -0.35 0.42
CA LEU A 133 -2.63 0.70 -0.57
C LEU A 133 -2.49 2.10 0.05
N PHE A 134 -2.81 2.24 1.33
CA PHE A 134 -2.93 3.52 2.00
C PHE A 134 -1.98 3.60 3.21
N GLN A 135 -2.14 2.71 4.18
CA GLN A 135 -1.33 2.70 5.39
C GLN A 135 0.13 2.27 5.14
N THR A 136 0.36 1.19 4.38
CA THR A 136 1.73 0.75 4.05
C THR A 136 2.55 1.84 3.36
N PRO A 137 2.04 2.57 2.36
CA PRO A 137 2.80 3.66 1.76
C PRO A 137 3.21 4.75 2.77
N ALA A 138 2.37 5.03 3.77
CA ALA A 138 2.70 5.92 4.90
C ALA A 138 3.85 5.38 5.75
N GLU A 139 3.74 4.11 6.16
CA GLU A 139 4.76 3.42 6.96
C GLU A 139 6.10 3.40 6.24
N VAL A 140 6.07 3.11 4.94
CA VAL A 140 7.24 3.13 4.07
C VAL A 140 7.85 4.52 4.01
N PHE A 141 7.04 5.57 3.88
CA PHE A 141 7.53 6.95 3.86
C PHE A 141 8.17 7.37 5.18
N VAL A 142 7.50 7.10 6.31
CA VAL A 142 7.97 7.49 7.65
C VAL A 142 9.21 6.69 8.06
N HIS A 143 9.20 5.38 7.82
CA HIS A 143 10.25 4.47 8.27
C HIS A 143 11.28 4.15 7.19
N ARG A 144 11.27 4.82 6.03
CA ARG A 144 12.16 4.56 4.88
C ARG A 144 13.62 4.33 5.27
N LYS A 145 14.20 5.28 6.02
CA LYS A 145 15.61 5.21 6.47
C LYS A 145 15.87 4.02 7.38
N VAL A 146 14.91 3.69 8.22
CA VAL A 146 14.99 2.56 9.15
C VAL A 146 14.84 1.24 8.40
N PHE A 147 13.92 1.16 7.43
CA PHE A 147 13.80 0.00 6.55
C PHE A 147 15.09 -0.26 5.80
N LEU A 148 15.72 0.78 5.24
CA LEU A 148 17.03 0.65 4.60
C LEU A 148 18.11 0.16 5.57
N HIS A 149 18.12 0.65 6.82
CA HIS A 149 19.03 0.14 7.85
C HIS A 149 18.84 -1.36 8.11
N VAL A 150 17.58 -1.81 8.27
CA VAL A 150 17.26 -3.24 8.46
C VAL A 150 17.67 -4.07 7.24
N LEU A 151 17.39 -3.60 6.02
CA LEU A 151 17.77 -4.31 4.79
C LEU A 151 19.30 -4.41 4.64
N ASN A 152 20.04 -3.38 5.04
CA ASN A 152 21.50 -3.37 5.02
C ASN A 152 22.14 -4.32 6.04
N SER A 153 21.39 -4.77 7.06
CA SER A 153 21.87 -5.80 8.00
C SER A 153 21.95 -7.21 7.37
N VAL A 154 21.35 -7.42 6.20
CA VAL A 154 21.26 -8.74 5.56
C VAL A 154 22.53 -9.03 4.77
N SER A 155 23.34 -9.99 5.24
CA SER A 155 24.62 -10.35 4.64
C SER A 155 24.50 -10.97 3.24
N LYS A 156 23.43 -11.72 2.98
CA LYS A 156 23.16 -12.39 1.69
C LYS A 156 21.73 -12.06 1.23
N PRO A 157 21.49 -10.86 0.69
CA PRO A 157 20.14 -10.43 0.31
C PRO A 157 19.65 -11.23 -0.90
N ASN A 158 18.44 -11.80 -0.78
CA ASN A 158 17.75 -12.43 -1.91
C ASN A 158 17.23 -11.35 -2.90
N MET A 159 16.67 -11.80 -4.03
CA MET A 159 16.18 -10.88 -5.07
C MET A 159 15.07 -9.95 -4.58
N LYS A 160 14.21 -10.39 -3.65
CA LYS A 160 13.16 -9.55 -3.07
C LYS A 160 13.76 -8.41 -2.25
N ILE A 161 14.74 -8.72 -1.39
CA ILE A 161 15.43 -7.73 -0.55
C ILE A 161 16.18 -6.72 -1.43
N LYS A 162 16.85 -7.20 -2.49
CA LYS A 162 17.52 -6.31 -3.46
C LYS A 162 16.53 -5.39 -4.17
N ALA A 163 15.39 -5.92 -4.60
CA ALA A 163 14.34 -5.15 -5.25
C ALA A 163 13.79 -4.04 -4.35
N VAL A 164 13.35 -4.42 -3.15
CA VAL A 164 12.76 -3.49 -2.18
C VAL A 164 13.78 -2.43 -1.78
N LYS A 165 15.03 -2.83 -1.54
CA LYS A 165 16.09 -1.88 -1.22
C LYS A 165 16.26 -0.84 -2.32
N SER A 166 16.36 -1.27 -3.58
CA SER A 166 16.54 -0.36 -4.72
C SER A 166 15.35 0.59 -4.90
N ASP A 167 14.13 0.09 -4.70
CA ASP A 167 12.92 0.92 -4.72
C ASP A 167 12.94 1.93 -3.56
N LEU A 168 13.32 1.50 -2.35
CA LEU A 168 13.45 2.39 -1.19
C LEU A 168 14.65 3.34 -1.27
N GLU A 169 15.64 3.14 -2.13
CA GLU A 169 16.75 4.07 -2.33
C GLU A 169 16.41 5.20 -3.32
N SER A 170 15.36 5.03 -4.14
CA SER A 170 14.87 6.07 -5.05
C SER A 170 13.98 7.06 -4.30
N ASP A 171 14.38 8.34 -4.29
CA ASP A 171 13.64 9.43 -3.64
C ASP A 171 12.35 9.79 -4.41
N GLU A 172 12.34 9.48 -5.70
CA GLU A 172 11.30 9.80 -6.66
C GLU A 172 10.07 8.90 -6.52
N ILE A 173 10.24 7.73 -5.90
CA ILE A 173 9.12 6.88 -5.50
C ILE A 173 8.51 7.53 -4.24
N CYS A 174 7.60 8.49 -4.47
CA CYS A 174 6.97 9.30 -3.44
C CYS A 174 5.88 8.50 -2.71
N LEU A 175 6.29 7.69 -1.73
CA LEU A 175 5.47 6.58 -1.24
C LEU A 175 4.32 6.99 -0.32
N GLY A 176 4.38 8.07 0.46
CA GLY A 176 3.40 8.27 1.55
C GLY A 176 2.64 9.59 1.57
N LEU A 177 3.01 10.58 0.75
CA LEU A 177 2.42 11.92 0.86
C LEU A 177 0.93 11.93 0.53
N PHE A 178 0.52 11.17 -0.49
CA PHE A 178 -0.89 11.06 -0.85
C PHE A 178 -1.74 10.45 0.27
N TYR A 179 -1.24 9.40 0.93
CA TYR A 179 -1.94 8.88 2.09
C TYR A 179 -1.95 9.85 3.27
N LEU A 180 -0.78 10.36 3.67
CA LEU A 180 -0.68 11.22 4.84
C LEU A 180 -1.50 12.51 4.71
N LYS A 181 -1.69 13.02 3.48
CA LYS A 181 -2.36 14.30 3.24
C LYS A 181 -3.80 14.18 2.75
N LEU A 182 -4.16 13.09 2.08
CA LEU A 182 -5.49 12.94 1.47
C LEU A 182 -6.21 11.71 1.99
N THR A 183 -5.74 10.51 1.65
CA THR A 183 -6.56 9.31 1.88
C THR A 183 -6.59 8.85 3.33
N GLY A 184 -5.54 9.13 4.11
CA GLY A 184 -5.50 8.88 5.56
C GLY A 184 -6.50 9.73 6.34
N PRO A 185 -6.46 11.08 6.23
CA PRO A 185 -7.46 11.95 6.85
C PRO A 185 -8.89 11.63 6.39
N TYR A 186 -9.08 11.33 5.10
CA TYR A 186 -10.39 10.94 4.57
C TYR A 186 -10.87 9.59 5.14
N TRP A 187 -9.97 8.61 5.28
CA TRP A 187 -10.29 7.33 5.93
C TRP A 187 -10.62 7.50 7.41
N HIS A 188 -9.90 8.38 8.12
CA HIS A 188 -10.21 8.73 9.50
C HIS A 188 -11.60 9.40 9.61
N LEU A 189 -11.94 10.28 8.68
CA LEU A 189 -13.27 10.87 8.59
C LEU A 189 -14.36 9.80 8.40
N ILE A 190 -14.14 8.85 7.49
CA ILE A 190 -15.09 7.75 7.25
C ILE A 190 -15.28 6.86 8.47
N THR A 191 -14.20 6.52 9.16
CA THR A 191 -14.22 5.52 10.25
C THR A 191 -14.54 6.11 11.61
N CYS A 192 -14.25 7.39 11.85
CA CYS A 192 -14.41 8.05 13.14
C CYS A 192 -15.38 9.25 13.11
N GLY A 193 -15.85 9.67 11.94
CA GLY A 193 -16.75 10.82 11.79
C GLY A 193 -16.12 12.17 12.13
N LYS A 194 -14.78 12.26 12.20
CA LYS A 194 -14.04 13.48 12.57
C LYS A 194 -12.88 13.71 11.60
N VAL A 195 -12.60 14.99 11.29
CA VAL A 195 -11.38 15.40 10.58
C VAL A 195 -10.35 15.77 11.65
N SER A 196 -9.17 15.16 11.60
CA SER A 196 -8.00 15.48 12.45
C SER A 196 -7.06 16.46 11.78
#